data_AF-A0A6J3A2C2-F1
#
_entry.id   AF-A0A6J3A2C2-F1
#
_cell.length_a   1.000
_cell.length_b   1.000
_cell.length_c   1.000
_cell.angle_alpha   90.00
_cell.angle_beta   90.00
_cell.angle_gamma   90.00
#
_symmetry.space_group_name_H-M   'P 1'
#
loop_
_entity.id
_entity.type
_entity.pdbx_description
1 polymer ?
#
loop_
_entity_poly.entity_id
_entity_poly.type
_entity_poly.pdbx_seq_one_letter_code
_entity_poly.pdbx_strand_id
1 'polypeptide(L)'
;MPGDDFIVIPEPQTEVGISSGDTMNITVSKSSLTVFNNLAKGFSEGAASTFDYSLKDRAPFTVTNSVGVPIKVQPNHNLRVMGSPEKSGVCDLDAGQSLELEYASMEPSHQGKLSILSRQESSLFTLTFGMLLYF
;
A
#
# COMPACT_ATOMS: atom_id res chain seq x y z
N MET A 1 -2.76 -18.88 -19.83
CA MET A 1 -2.39 -18.89 -18.39
C MET A 1 -0.98 -18.33 -18.29
N PRO A 2 -0.79 -17.05 -17.95
CA PRO A 2 0.47 -16.56 -17.43
C PRO A 2 0.46 -16.81 -15.91
N GLY A 3 1.33 -17.63 -15.35
CA GLY A 3 2.75 -17.33 -15.27
C GLY A 3 2.98 -16.72 -13.89
N ASP A 4 2.75 -17.54 -12.86
CA ASP A 4 3.08 -17.23 -11.47
C ASP A 4 4.61 -17.18 -11.37
N ASP A 5 5.20 -16.04 -11.73
CA ASP A 5 6.53 -15.68 -11.28
C ASP A 5 6.41 -15.37 -9.78
N PHE A 6 6.26 -16.43 -8.96
CA PHE A 6 6.48 -16.34 -7.54
C PHE A 6 7.92 -15.86 -7.38
N ILE A 7 8.08 -14.56 -7.10
CA ILE A 7 9.29 -14.07 -6.49
C ILE A 7 9.42 -14.89 -5.22
N VAL A 8 10.31 -15.89 -5.23
CA VAL A 8 10.70 -16.62 -4.04
C VAL A 8 11.41 -15.61 -3.17
N ILE A 9 10.63 -14.96 -2.30
CA ILE A 9 11.18 -14.06 -1.30
C ILE A 9 11.93 -14.98 -0.33
N PRO A 10 13.27 -14.89 -0.25
CA PRO A 10 14.02 -15.70 0.69
C PRO A 10 13.52 -15.43 2.11
N GLU A 11 13.56 -16.45 2.96
CA GLU A 11 13.16 -16.28 4.36
C GLU A 11 13.94 -15.11 4.99
N PRO A 12 13.28 -14.22 5.75
CA PRO A 12 13.95 -13.11 6.40
C PRO A 12 15.06 -13.64 7.33
N GLN A 13 16.32 -13.37 6.98
CA GLN A 13 17.46 -13.73 7.82
C GLN A 13 17.82 -12.54 8.72
N THR A 14 17.96 -12.80 10.03
CA THR A 14 18.45 -11.79 10.97
C THR A 14 19.97 -11.75 10.89
N GLU A 15 20.51 -10.73 10.21
CA GLU A 15 21.95 -10.54 10.05
C GLU A 15 22.40 -9.29 10.83
N VAL A 16 23.43 -9.44 11.68
CA VAL A 16 24.12 -8.33 12.34
C VAL A 16 25.55 -8.29 11.83
N GLY A 17 25.80 -7.44 10.84
CA GLY A 17 27.13 -7.24 10.25
C GLY A 17 27.92 -6.20 11.04
N ILE A 18 29.11 -6.58 11.52
CA ILE A 18 30.11 -5.67 12.08
C ILE A 18 31.36 -5.82 11.23
N SER A 19 31.81 -4.74 10.59
CA SER A 19 32.96 -4.76 9.69
C SER A 19 33.96 -3.65 10.02
N SER A 20 35.24 -3.92 9.78
CA SER A 20 36.35 -2.97 9.93
C SER A 20 37.44 -3.28 8.91
N GLY A 21 38.14 -2.24 8.43
CA GLY A 21 39.33 -2.39 7.57
C GLY A 21 40.59 -2.79 8.33
N ASP A 22 40.57 -2.69 9.66
CA ASP A 22 41.67 -2.99 10.58
C ASP A 22 41.24 -4.03 11.65
N THR A 23 42.13 -4.39 12.58
CA THR A 23 41.81 -5.32 13.68
C THR A 23 40.81 -4.70 14.66
N MET A 24 39.67 -5.36 14.86
CA MET A 24 38.62 -4.93 15.79
C MET A 24 38.35 -5.98 16.87
N ASN A 25 38.46 -5.60 18.13
CA ASN A 25 38.03 -6.42 19.27
C ASN A 25 36.57 -6.12 19.60
N ILE A 26 35.69 -7.10 19.41
CA ILE A 26 34.25 -6.94 19.64
C ILE A 26 33.88 -7.61 20.96
N THR A 27 33.23 -6.87 21.86
CA THR A 27 32.62 -7.41 23.08
C THR A 27 31.11 -7.24 23.00
N VAL A 28 30.36 -8.34 23.09
CA VAL A 28 28.90 -8.34 23.09
C VAL A 28 28.40 -8.82 24.43
N SER A 29 27.56 -8.01 25.08
CA SER A 29 26.97 -8.37 26.37
C SER A 29 25.80 -9.35 26.19
N LYS A 30 25.56 -10.19 27.21
CA LYS A 30 24.40 -11.09 27.23
C LYS A 30 23.07 -10.33 27.13
N SER A 31 22.97 -9.17 27.79
CA SER A 31 21.82 -8.26 27.70
C SER A 31 21.57 -7.77 26.27
N SER A 32 22.62 -7.46 25.49
CA SER A 32 22.49 -7.06 24.09
C SER A 32 21.90 -8.17 23.23
N LEU A 33 22.38 -9.41 23.40
CA LEU A 33 21.82 -10.58 22.70
C LEU A 33 20.36 -10.85 23.08
N THR A 34 19.99 -10.66 24.35
CA THR A 34 18.59 -10.78 24.79
C THR A 34 17.69 -9.74 24.13
N VAL A 35 18.13 -8.48 24.03
CA VAL A 35 17.38 -7.43 23.34
C VAL A 35 17.20 -7.77 21.87
N PHE A 36 18.25 -8.22 21.16
CA PHE A 36 18.13 -8.62 19.75
C PHE A 36 17.14 -9.76 19.53
N ASN A 37 17.14 -10.77 20.41
CA ASN A 37 16.16 -11.86 20.35
C ASN A 37 14.74 -11.37 20.58
N ASN A 38 14.53 -10.47 21.55
CA ASN A 38 13.21 -9.93 21.84
C ASN A 38 12.68 -9.08 20.68
N LEU A 39 13.55 -8.29 20.05
CA LEU A 39 13.21 -7.50 18.87
C LEU A 39 12.88 -8.41 17.68
N ALA A 40 13.71 -9.41 17.39
CA ALA A 40 13.47 -10.38 16.33
C ALA A 40 12.13 -11.11 16.53
N LYS A 41 11.84 -11.56 17.75
CA LYS A 41 10.56 -12.18 18.12
C LYS A 41 9.39 -11.22 17.93
N GLY A 42 9.49 -9.98 18.42
CA GLY A 42 8.44 -8.97 18.27
C GLY A 42 8.16 -8.62 16.80
N PHE A 43 9.18 -8.55 15.96
CA PHE A 43 9.01 -8.34 14.52
C PHE A 43 8.39 -9.55 13.82
N SER A 44 8.84 -10.77 14.15
CA SER A 44 8.25 -12.00 13.61
C SER A 44 6.79 -12.16 14.01
N GLU A 45 6.43 -11.88 15.27
CA GLU A 45 5.05 -11.91 15.76
C GLU A 45 4.19 -10.81 15.12
N GLY A 46 4.75 -9.61 14.95
CA GLY A 46 4.07 -8.52 14.24
C GLY A 46 3.84 -8.81 12.76
N ALA A 47 4.79 -9.46 12.08
CA ALA A 47 4.66 -9.86 10.68
C ALA A 47 3.74 -11.08 10.50
N ALA A 48 3.74 -12.02 11.46
CA ALA A 48 2.84 -13.17 11.49
C ALA A 48 1.45 -12.84 12.04
N SER A 49 1.27 -11.66 12.65
CA SER A 49 -0.04 -11.06 12.87
C SER A 49 -0.61 -10.76 11.50
N THR A 50 -1.22 -11.79 10.91
CA THR A 50 -1.91 -11.75 9.64
C THR A 50 -3.00 -10.72 9.77
N PHE A 51 -2.71 -9.50 9.36
CA PHE A 51 -3.74 -8.58 8.93
C PHE A 51 -4.64 -9.38 7.99
N ASP A 52 -5.91 -9.52 8.33
CA ASP A 52 -6.83 -10.29 7.52
C ASP A 52 -6.92 -9.60 6.16
N TYR A 53 -6.27 -10.18 5.15
CA TYR A 53 -6.27 -9.66 3.79
C TYR A 53 -7.68 -9.70 3.16
N SER A 54 -8.65 -10.35 3.81
CA SER A 54 -10.09 -10.23 3.51
C SER A 54 -10.68 -8.90 3.95
N LEU A 55 -10.16 -8.29 5.03
CA LEU A 55 -10.52 -6.93 5.48
C LEU A 55 -9.83 -5.84 4.67
N LYS A 56 -8.89 -6.20 3.79
CA LYS A 56 -8.34 -5.24 2.84
C LYS A 56 -9.42 -4.93 1.83
N ASP A 57 -9.85 -3.68 1.81
CA ASP A 57 -10.73 -3.08 0.81
C ASP A 57 -10.32 -3.56 -0.59
N ARG A 58 -11.13 -4.48 -1.16
CA ARG A 58 -10.92 -5.10 -2.47
C ARG A 58 -11.86 -4.44 -3.46
N ALA A 59 -11.31 -4.03 -4.60
CA ALA A 59 -12.10 -3.53 -5.71
C ALA A 59 -13.17 -4.56 -6.14
N PRO A 60 -14.33 -4.10 -6.64
CA PRO A 60 -14.69 -2.69 -6.89
C PRO A 60 -15.03 -1.91 -5.61
N PHE A 61 -14.69 -0.61 -5.62
CA PHE A 61 -15.07 0.34 -4.59
C PHE A 61 -16.29 1.13 -5.04
N THR A 62 -17.27 1.35 -4.17
CA THR A 62 -18.45 2.15 -4.48
C THR A 62 -18.42 3.47 -3.72
N VAL A 63 -18.45 4.59 -4.46
CA VAL A 63 -18.59 5.94 -3.90
C VAL A 63 -20.01 6.43 -4.16
N THR A 64 -20.80 6.63 -3.10
CA THR A 64 -22.18 7.13 -3.20
C THR A 64 -22.27 8.57 -2.73
N ASN A 65 -22.87 9.44 -3.54
CA ASN A 65 -23.14 10.82 -3.14
C ASN A 65 -24.39 10.91 -2.25
N SER A 66 -24.19 10.97 -0.94
CA SER A 66 -25.28 11.18 0.04
C SER A 66 -25.34 12.61 0.59
N VAL A 67 -24.64 13.57 -0.02
CA VAL A 67 -24.56 14.97 0.46
C VAL A 67 -25.81 15.78 0.09
N GLY A 68 -26.60 15.31 -0.89
CA GLY A 68 -27.83 15.98 -1.32
C GLY A 68 -27.62 17.10 -2.35
N VAL A 69 -26.39 17.30 -2.81
CA VAL A 69 -26.03 18.25 -3.88
C VAL A 69 -25.06 17.59 -4.87
N PRO A 70 -24.99 18.05 -6.13
CA PRO A 70 -24.02 17.53 -7.10
C PRO A 70 -22.58 17.72 -6.64
N ILE A 71 -21.77 16.67 -6.75
CA ILE A 71 -20.34 16.67 -6.41
C ILE A 71 -19.49 16.23 -7.59
N LYS A 72 -18.25 16.70 -7.63
CA LYS A 72 -17.19 16.20 -8.51
C LYS A 72 -16.26 15.30 -7.73
N VAL A 73 -16.06 14.08 -8.21
CA VAL A 73 -15.12 13.11 -7.66
C VAL A 73 -13.93 12.96 -8.60
N GLN A 74 -12.73 13.23 -8.10
CA GLN A 74 -11.50 12.96 -8.84
C GLN A 74 -10.73 11.82 -8.16
N PRO A 75 -10.69 10.62 -8.78
CA PRO A 75 -9.83 9.53 -8.33
C PRO A 75 -8.35 9.85 -8.58
N ASN A 76 -7.47 9.36 -7.71
CA ASN A 76 -6.03 9.41 -7.97
C ASN A 76 -5.60 8.41 -9.05
N HIS A 77 -4.34 8.46 -9.49
CA HIS A 77 -3.80 7.61 -10.55
C HIS A 77 -3.82 6.09 -10.24
N ASN A 78 -4.07 5.69 -8.99
CA ASN A 78 -4.17 4.28 -8.59
C ASN A 78 -5.58 3.73 -8.80
N LEU A 79 -6.57 4.59 -9.03
CA LEU A 79 -7.97 4.22 -9.24
C LEU A 79 -8.46 4.69 -10.61
N ARG A 80 -9.37 3.93 -11.20
CA ARG A 80 -10.12 4.32 -12.39
C ARG A 80 -11.60 3.98 -12.22
N VAL A 81 -12.46 4.62 -13.00
CA VAL A 81 -13.87 4.26 -13.05
C VAL A 81 -14.02 2.93 -13.78
N MET A 82 -14.74 2.00 -13.17
CA MET A 82 -15.07 0.70 -13.76
C MET A 82 -15.72 0.89 -15.14
N GLY A 83 -15.19 0.22 -16.16
CA GLY A 83 -15.71 0.27 -17.53
C GLY A 83 -15.34 1.54 -18.32
N SER A 84 -14.53 2.45 -17.76
CA SER A 84 -14.02 3.62 -18.49
C SER A 84 -12.63 3.33 -19.10
N PRO A 85 -12.39 3.68 -20.38
CA PRO A 85 -11.07 3.53 -21.00
C PRO A 85 -10.07 4.61 -20.54
N GLU A 86 -10.55 5.71 -19.94
CA GLU A 86 -9.71 6.83 -19.50
C GLU A 86 -9.17 6.61 -18.08
N LYS A 87 -7.85 6.79 -17.93
CA LYS A 87 -7.19 6.89 -16.62
C LYS A 87 -7.54 8.26 -16.01
N SER A 88 -8.33 8.24 -14.93
CA SER A 88 -8.53 9.37 -14.00
C SER A 88 -9.13 10.67 -14.59
N GLY A 89 -10.37 10.61 -15.08
CA GLY A 89 -11.19 11.81 -15.30
C GLY A 89 -11.90 12.27 -14.02
N VAL A 90 -12.24 13.56 -13.93
CA VAL A 90 -13.18 14.07 -12.91
C VAL A 90 -14.58 13.58 -13.27
N CYS A 91 -15.28 12.97 -12.31
CA CYS A 91 -16.63 12.46 -12.49
C CYS A 91 -17.63 13.35 -11.76
N ASP A 92 -18.65 13.83 -12.48
CA ASP A 92 -19.82 14.46 -11.87
C ASP A 92 -20.74 13.37 -11.29
N LEU A 93 -21.16 13.54 -10.03
CA LEU A 93 -22.11 12.68 -9.34
C LEU A 93 -23.25 13.53 -8.76
N ASP A 94 -24.45 13.33 -9.25
CA ASP A 94 -25.66 13.94 -8.70
C ASP A 94 -26.03 13.31 -7.34
N ALA A 95 -26.97 13.92 -6.62
CA ALA A 95 -27.42 13.45 -5.32
C ALA A 95 -28.03 12.04 -5.44
N GLY A 96 -27.54 11.11 -4.63
CA GLY A 96 -28.00 9.72 -4.61
C GLY A 96 -27.36 8.80 -5.67
N GLN A 97 -26.50 9.33 -6.57
CA GLN A 97 -25.79 8.49 -7.53
C GLN A 97 -24.56 7.81 -6.92
N SER A 98 -24.15 6.70 -7.53
CA SER A 98 -22.99 5.90 -7.13
C SER A 98 -21.99 5.78 -8.28
N LEU A 99 -20.70 5.78 -7.93
CA LEU A 99 -19.56 5.59 -8.82
C LEU A 99 -18.80 4.33 -8.41
N GLU A 100 -18.59 3.41 -9.34
CA GLU A 100 -17.76 2.23 -9.12
C GLU A 100 -16.32 2.49 -9.58
N LEU A 101 -15.36 2.22 -8.71
CA LEU A 101 -13.94 2.40 -8.94
C LEU A 101 -13.21 1.05 -8.86
N GLU A 102 -12.20 0.89 -9.69
CA GLU A 102 -11.29 -0.25 -9.65
C GLU A 102 -9.83 0.22 -9.67
N TYR A 103 -8.91 -0.70 -9.39
CA TYR A 103 -7.49 -0.41 -9.52
C TYR A 103 -7.15 -0.07 -10.98
N ALA A 104 -6.48 1.07 -11.16
CA ALA A 104 -5.81 1.34 -12.41
C ALA A 104 -4.70 0.28 -12.61
N SER A 105 -4.54 -0.20 -13.84
CA SER A 105 -3.43 -1.09 -14.18
C SER A 105 -2.18 -0.24 -14.06
N MET A 106 -1.46 -0.47 -12.97
CA MET A 106 -0.08 -0.02 -12.87
C MET A 106 0.67 -0.74 -13.99
N GLU A 107 1.20 0.03 -14.94
CA GLU A 107 2.37 -0.44 -15.64
C GLU A 107 3.41 -0.75 -14.56
N PRO A 108 4.07 -1.91 -14.58
CA PRO A 108 5.16 -2.17 -13.67
C PRO A 108 6.19 -1.08 -13.93
N SER A 109 6.23 -0.06 -13.07
CA SER A 109 7.26 0.94 -13.17
C SER A 109 8.57 0.17 -13.02
N HIS A 110 9.54 0.43 -13.91
CA HIS A 110 10.91 -0.06 -13.79
C HIS A 110 11.62 0.58 -12.56
N GLN A 111 10.90 0.78 -11.47
CA GLN A 111 11.29 1.53 -10.31
C GLN A 111 11.98 0.55 -9.37
N GLY A 112 13.31 0.55 -9.47
CA GLY A 112 14.18 -0.33 -8.70
C GLY A 112 13.86 -0.36 -7.21
N LYS A 113 14.04 -1.55 -6.62
CA LYS A 113 14.16 -1.90 -5.20
C LYS A 113 13.74 -0.81 -4.19
N LEU A 114 12.48 -0.38 -4.24
CA LEU A 114 11.89 0.46 -3.21
C LEU A 114 11.69 -0.35 -1.93
N SER A 115 11.93 0.29 -0.79
CA SER A 115 11.70 -0.31 0.53
C SER A 115 10.22 -0.70 0.72
N ILE A 116 9.95 -1.68 1.57
CA ILE A 116 8.59 -2.11 1.89
C ILE A 116 7.74 -0.94 2.42
N LEU A 117 8.36 0.00 3.15
CA LEU A 117 7.69 1.21 3.66
C LEU A 117 7.22 2.13 2.53
N SER A 118 8.05 2.37 1.51
CA SER A 118 7.63 3.13 0.32
C SER A 118 6.52 2.44 -0.47
N ARG A 119 6.42 1.10 -0.41
CA ARG A 119 5.29 0.35 -1.00
C ARG A 119 4.00 0.51 -0.18
N GLN A 120 4.11 0.77 1.13
CA GLN A 120 2.96 1.01 2.00
C GLN A 120 2.31 2.37 1.71
N GLU A 121 3.10 3.42 1.43
CA GLU A 121 2.56 4.73 1.02
C GLU A 121 1.76 4.65 -0.29
N SER A 122 2.08 3.70 -1.19
CA SER A 122 1.27 3.43 -2.40
C SER A 122 -0.11 2.81 -2.11
N SER A 123 -0.39 2.38 -0.88
CA SER A 123 -1.71 1.84 -0.50
C SER A 123 -2.70 2.92 -0.06
N LEU A 124 -2.29 4.19 0.00
CA LEU A 124 -3.18 5.30 0.31
C LEU A 124 -3.90 5.76 -0.96
N PHE A 125 -5.22 5.65 -0.96
CA PHE A 125 -6.07 6.24 -2.00
C PHE A 125 -6.52 7.63 -1.57
N THR A 126 -6.52 8.57 -2.50
CA THR A 126 -6.99 9.94 -2.27
C THR A 126 -8.12 10.23 -3.23
N LEU A 127 -9.25 10.68 -2.69
CA LEU A 127 -10.38 11.20 -3.45
C LEU A 127 -10.51 12.69 -3.16
N THR A 128 -10.61 13.49 -4.21
CA THR A 128 -10.91 14.93 -4.08
C THR A 128 -12.37 15.17 -4.41
N PHE A 129 -13.08 15.86 -3.52
CA PHE A 129 -14.49 16.21 -3.67
C PHE A 129 -14.64 17.72 -3.87
N GLY A 130 -15.28 18.13 -4.96
CA GLY A 130 -15.67 19.52 -5.21
C GLY A 130 -17.18 19.67 -5.21
N MET A 131 -17.73 20.58 -4.40
CA MET A 131 -19.16 20.90 -4.38
C MET A 131 -19.46 22.00 -5.41
N LEU A 132 -20.49 21.81 -6.23
CA LEU A 132 -20.98 22.85 -7.14
C LEU A 132 -22.15 23.58 -6.48
N LEU A 133 -21.87 24.69 -5.81
CA LEU A 133 -22.92 25.62 -5.36
C LEU A 133 -23.25 26.55 -6.52
N TYR A 134 -24.34 26.26 -7.23
CA TYR A 134 -24.97 27.23 -8.13
C TYR A 134 -25.85 28.14 -7.28
N PHE A 135 -25.43 29.40 -7.11
CA PHE A 135 -26.27 30.49 -6.60
C PHE A 135 -27.05 31.13 -7.74
#